data_AF-A0A352AI95-F1
#
_entry.id   AF-A0A352AI95-F1
#
_cell.length_a   1.000
_cell.length_b   1.000
_cell.length_c   1.000
_cell.angle_alpha   90.00
_cell.angle_beta   90.00
_cell.angle_gamma   90.00
#
_symmetry.space_group_name_H-M   'P 1'
#
loop_
_entity.id
_entity.type
_entity.pdbx_description
1 polymer ?
#
loop_
_entity_poly.entity_id
_entity_poly.type
_entity_poly.pdbx_seq_one_letter_code
_entity_poly.pdbx_strand_id
1 'polypeptide(L)' 'MGDRGMEATTLNNIGLVYNSLGEKQQALDYYNQALPLFQAVGDRGGEATTLNNIGNV' A
#
# COMPACT_ATOMS: atom_id res chain seq x y z
N MET A 1 -11.02 9.09 -12.85
CA MET A 1 -11.13 7.92 -11.95
C MET A 1 -9.93 6.98 -12.01
N GLY A 2 -9.03 7.06 -13.00
CA GLY A 2 -7.85 6.16 -13.08
C GLY A 2 -6.61 6.55 -12.25
N ASP A 3 -6.57 7.77 -11.70
CA ASP A 3 -5.38 8.29 -11.01
C ASP A 3 -5.15 7.63 -9.64
N ARG A 4 -6.22 7.54 -8.83
CA ARG A 4 -6.16 7.03 -7.45
C ARG A 4 -5.70 5.57 -7.33
N GLY A 5 -5.98 4.73 -8.32
CA GLY A 5 -5.51 3.33 -8.31
C GLY A 5 -4.00 3.22 -8.59
N MET A 6 -3.48 4.07 -9.49
CA MET A 6 -2.04 4.14 -9.75
C MET A 6 -1.29 4.77 -8.56
N GLU A 7 -1.88 5.79 -7.94
CA GLU A 7 -1.38 6.40 -6.70
C GLU A 7 -1.30 5.35 -5.58
N ALA A 8 -2.36 4.57 -5.36
CA ALA A 8 -2.39 3.49 -4.37
C ALA A 8 -1.29 2.45 -4.61
N THR A 9 -1.13 2.02 -5.87
CA THR A 9 -0.09 1.06 -6.28
C THR A 9 1.31 1.62 -6.00
N THR A 10 1.53 2.89 -6.31
CA THR A 10 2.82 3.57 -6.09
C THR A 10 3.14 3.64 -4.60
N LEU A 11 2.19 4.06 -3.77
CA LEU A 11 2.35 4.10 -2.31
C LEU A 11 2.63 2.71 -1.73
N ASN A 12 1.91 1.69 -2.17
CA ASN A 12 2.16 0.31 -1.74
C ASN A 12 3.59 -0.15 -2.12
N ASN A 13 4.08 0.20 -3.30
CA ASN A 13 5.44 -0.16 -3.72
C ASN A 13 6.51 0.59 -2.90
N ILE A 14 6.27 1.85 -2.54
CA ILE A 14 7.17 2.59 -1.63
C ILE A 14 7.21 1.92 -0.26
N GLY A 15 6.05 1.50 0.27
CA GLY A 15 5.99 0.73 1.52
C GLY A 15 6.82 -0.57 1.45
N LEU A 16 6.77 -1.29 0.32
CA LEU A 16 7.58 -2.49 0.09
C LEU A 16 9.08 -2.21 0.10
N VAL A 17 9.52 -1.10 -0.48
CA VAL A 17 10.92 -0.68 -0.45
C VAL A 17 11.35 -0.41 1.00
N TYR A 18 10.59 0.37 1.76
CA TYR A 18 10.92 0.65 3.16
C TYR A 18 10.91 -0.62 4.03
N ASN A 19 9.97 -1.53 3.80
CA ASN A 19 9.97 -2.82 4.51
C ASN A 19 11.25 -3.61 4.21
N SER A 20 11.67 -3.62 2.94
CA SER A 20 12.91 -4.30 2.51
C SER A 20 14.17 -3.66 3.08
N LEU A 21 14.14 -2.37 3.39
CA LEU A 21 15.21 -1.63 4.07
C LEU A 21 15.21 -1.84 5.60
N GLY A 22 14.22 -2.54 6.15
CA GLY A 22 14.03 -2.70 7.59
C GLY A 22 13.38 -1.48 8.28
N GLU A 23 12.99 -0.47 7.50
CA GLU A 23 12.33 0.76 7.93
C GLU A 23 10.81 0.52 8.10
N LYS A 24 10.48 -0.34 9.06
CA LYS A 24 9.12 -0.85 9.28
C LYS A 24 8.06 0.23 9.50
N GLN A 25 8.40 1.28 10.24
CA GLN A 25 7.45 2.35 10.53
C GLN A 25 7.06 3.11 9.26
N GLN A 26 8.05 3.50 8.44
CA GLN A 26 7.79 4.15 7.15
C GLN A 26 6.99 3.22 6.23
N ALA A 27 7.34 1.93 6.18
CA ALA A 27 6.60 0.95 5.39
C ALA A 27 5.10 0.93 5.74
N LEU A 28 4.78 0.83 7.03
CA LEU A 28 3.41 0.86 7.53
C LEU A 28 2.70 2.17 7.19
N ASP A 29 3.38 3.32 7.30
CA ASP A 29 2.79 4.62 6.97
C ASP A 29 2.36 4.68 5.50
N TYR A 30 3.17 4.14 4.58
CA TYR A 30 2.83 4.10 3.16
C TYR A 30 1.75 3.08 2.82
N TYR A 31 1.76 1.89 3.44
CA TYR A 31 0.68 0.92 3.25
C TYR A 31 -0.66 1.44 3.76
N ASN A 32 -0.68 2.13 4.91
CA ASN A 32 -1.90 2.72 5.45
C ASN A 32 -2.43 3.87 4.59
N GLN A 33 -1.58 4.56 3.82
CA GLN A 33 -2.01 5.55 2.82
C GLN A 33 -2.56 4.89 1.55
N ALA A 34 -1.99 3.77 1.12
CA ALA A 34 -2.45 3.04 -0.07
C ALA A 34 -3.83 2.37 0.13
N LEU A 35 -4.08 1.82 1.32
CA LEU A 35 -5.29 1.06 1.64
C LEU A 35 -6.62 1.80 1.35
N PRO A 36 -6.85 3.03 1.84
CA PRO A 36 -8.11 3.75 1.57
C PRO A 36 -8.25 4.12 0.08
N LEU A 37 -7.16 4.26 -0.66
CA LEU A 37 -7.21 4.56 -2.10
C LEU A 37 -7.68 3.35 -2.89
N PHE A 38 -7.16 2.16 -2.58
CA PHE A 38 -7.66 0.91 -3.16
C PHE A 38 -9.15 0.66 -2.84
N GLN A 39 -9.57 0.93 -1.60
CA GLN A 39 -10.98 0.86 -1.20
C GLN A 39 -11.84 1.88 -1.97
N ALA A 40 -11.36 3.11 -2.13
CA ALA A 40 -12.09 4.17 -2.82
C ALA A 40 -12.29 3.89 -4.33
N VAL A 41 -11.38 3.15 -4.96
CA VAL A 41 -11.51 2.73 -6.37
C VAL A 41 -12.12 1.34 -6.54
N GLY A 42 -12.42 0.64 -5.43
CA GLY A 42 -12.99 -0.71 -5.44
C GLY A 42 -12.01 -1.81 -5.88
N ASP A 43 -10.70 -1.55 -5.84
CA ASP A 43 -9.66 -2.53 -6.19
C ASP A 43 -9.37 -3.45 -4.99
N ARG A 44 -10.08 -4.58 -4.97
CA ARG A 44 -9.93 -5.61 -3.94
C ARG A 44 -8.61 -6.35 -4.01
N GLY A 45 -7.98 -6.41 -5.18
CA GLY A 45 -6.68 -7.08 -5.36
C GLY A 45 -5.56 -6.26 -4.74
N GLY A 46 -5.57 -4.95 -4.99
CA GLY A 46 -4.69 -3.99 -4.34
C GLY A 46 -4.88 -3.98 -2.82
N GLU A 47 -6.13 -3.90 -2.35
CA GLU A 47 -6.47 -3.95 -0.91
C GLU A 47 -5.90 -5.20 -0.22
N ALA A 48 -6.15 -6.39 -0.77
CA ALA A 48 -5.66 -7.64 -0.19
C ALA A 48 -4.12 -7.72 -0.18
N THR A 49 -3.47 -7.20 -1.23
CA THR A 49 -2.00 -7.15 -1.30
C THR A 49 -1.43 -6.25 -0.22
N THR A 50 -1.99 -5.04 -0.06
CA THR A 50 -1.56 -4.09 0.96
C THR A 50 -1.77 -4.62 2.38
N LEU A 51 -2.90 -5.28 2.66
CA LEU A 51 -3.15 -5.90 3.97
C LEU A 51 -2.17 -7.04 4.28
N ASN A 52 -1.85 -7.88 3.29
CA ASN A 52 -0.82 -8.91 3.46
C ASN A 52 0.55 -8.29 3.75
N ASN A 53 0.89 -7.20 3.06
CA ASN A 53 2.15 -6.49 3.30
C ASN A 53 2.20 -5.91 4.72
N ILE A 54 1.12 -5.28 5.20
CA ILE A 54 1.01 -4.79 6.58
C ILE A 54 1.22 -5.92 7.60
N GLY A 55 0.62 -7.10 7.37
CA GLY A 55 0.79 -8.25 8.26
C GLY A 55 2.19 -8.88 8.23
N ASN A 56 2.97 -8.63 7.18
CA ASN A 56 4.34 -9.12 7.04
C ASN A 56 5.40 -8.19 7.64
N VAL A 57 5.08 -6.91 7.89
CA VAL A 57 5.98 -5.96 8.57
C VAL A 57 6.12 -6.32 10.04
#